data_AF-K0K4R3-F1
#
_entry.id   AF-K0K4R3-F1
#
_cell.length_a   1.000
_cell.length_b   1.000
_cell.length_c   1.000
_cell.angle_alpha   90.00
_cell.angle_beta   90.00
_cell.angle_gamma   90.00
#
_symmetry.space_group_name_H-M   'P 1'
#
loop_
_entity.id
_entity.type
_entity.pdbx_description
1 polymer ?
#
loop_
_entity_poly.entity_id
_entity_poly.type
_entity_poly.pdbx_seq_one_letter_code
_entity_poly.pdbx_strand_id
1 'polypeptide(L)'
;MVGMPEAFSPWCSFCGKPAAEVRKVIAGPGIHICDECVAKCVDILDADRSEVEAGVPEWSVMTDEQLLAHLPRIAATASRIEVGLRERVSELRTRGVTWADIGTALGMTRQSAWERFAR
;
A
#
# COMPACT_ATOMS: atom_id res chain seq x y z
N MET A 1 -22.43 -7.62 -20.17
CA MET A 1 -22.19 -7.69 -18.70
C MET A 1 -20.84 -8.34 -18.50
N VAL A 2 -19.76 -7.55 -18.53
CA VAL A 2 -18.42 -8.06 -18.21
C VAL A 2 -18.43 -8.35 -16.72
N GLY A 3 -18.25 -9.62 -16.36
CA GLY A 3 -18.19 -10.05 -14.97
C GLY A 3 -17.14 -9.23 -14.23
N MET A 4 -17.58 -8.55 -13.18
CA MET A 4 -16.67 -7.95 -12.21
C MET A 4 -15.80 -9.08 -11.67
N PRO A 5 -14.46 -9.02 -11.77
CA PRO A 5 -13.62 -10.03 -11.12
C PRO A 5 -14.00 -10.05 -9.64
N GLU A 6 -14.06 -11.26 -9.07
CA GLU A 6 -14.49 -11.53 -7.70
C GLU A 6 -14.00 -10.41 -6.76
N ALA A 7 -14.97 -9.76 -6.10
CA ALA A 7 -14.74 -8.53 -5.36
C ALA A 7 -13.50 -8.65 -4.47
N PHE A 8 -12.47 -7.85 -4.79
CA PHE A 8 -11.32 -7.64 -3.92
C PHE A 8 -11.86 -7.27 -2.53
N SER A 9 -11.84 -8.21 -1.59
CA SER A 9 -12.19 -7.92 -0.21
C SER A 9 -11.06 -7.05 0.35
N PRO A 10 -11.29 -5.76 0.62
CA PRO A 10 -10.20 -4.87 0.99
C PRO A 10 -9.67 -5.26 2.37
N TRP A 11 -8.37 -5.15 2.58
CA TRP A 11 -7.71 -5.44 3.86
C TRP A 11 -7.16 -4.15 4.41
N CYS A 12 -7.20 -3.96 5.73
CA CYS A 12 -6.55 -2.82 6.35
C CYS A 12 -5.03 -2.95 6.20
N SER A 13 -4.38 -1.97 5.58
CA SER A 13 -2.92 -1.93 5.42
C SER A 13 -2.18 -1.74 6.75
N PHE A 14 -2.87 -1.20 7.77
CA PHE A 14 -2.29 -0.96 9.10
C PHE A 14 -2.33 -2.19 10.00
N CYS A 15 -3.48 -2.86 10.14
CA CYS A 15 -3.63 -4.04 11.02
C CYS A 15 -3.76 -5.38 10.28
N GLY A 16 -3.93 -5.38 8.96
CA GLY A 16 -3.92 -6.59 8.12
C GLY A 16 -5.24 -7.35 8.11
N LYS A 17 -6.21 -6.95 8.93
CA LYS A 17 -7.55 -7.56 8.98
C LYS A 17 -8.28 -7.39 7.64
N PRO A 18 -8.99 -8.42 7.15
CA PRO A 18 -9.91 -8.28 6.03
C PRO A 18 -11.09 -7.37 6.40
N ALA A 19 -11.74 -6.78 5.39
CA ALA A 19 -12.93 -5.94 5.58
C ALA A 19 -14.08 -6.68 6.28
N ALA A 20 -14.12 -8.01 6.18
CA ALA A 20 -15.11 -8.83 6.88
C ALA A 20 -14.94 -8.84 8.41
N GLU A 21 -13.74 -8.52 8.92
CA GLU A 21 -13.41 -8.53 10.35
C GLU A 21 -13.49 -7.14 11.00
N VAL A 22 -13.86 -6.11 10.24
CA VAL A 22 -13.94 -4.72 10.71
C VAL A 22 -15.23 -4.08 10.25
N ARG A 23 -15.69 -3.07 10.96
CA ARG A 23 -16.98 -2.43 10.65
C ARG A 23 -16.90 -1.55 9.41
N LYS A 24 -15.77 -0.85 9.21
CA LYS A 24 -15.55 0.01 8.03
C LYS A 24 -14.11 -0.04 7.56
N VAL A 25 -13.95 0.12 6.25
CA VAL A 25 -12.64 0.31 5.59
C VAL A 25 -12.72 1.52 4.68
N ILE A 26 -11.77 2.44 4.83
CA ILE A 26 -11.55 3.59 3.96
C ILE A 26 -10.52 3.18 2.91
N ALA A 27 -10.87 3.29 1.63
CA ALA A 27 -10.03 2.90 0.51
C ALA A 27 -9.35 4.12 -0.12
N GLY A 28 -8.03 4.06 -0.23
CA GLY A 28 -7.20 4.96 -1.03
C GLY A 28 -6.59 4.25 -2.25
N PRO A 29 -5.79 4.95 -3.07
CA PRO A 29 -5.13 4.35 -4.23
C PRO A 29 -4.08 3.29 -3.83
N GLY A 30 -4.50 2.02 -3.73
CA GLY A 30 -3.61 0.89 -3.41
C GLY A 30 -3.34 0.67 -1.92
N ILE A 31 -3.97 1.46 -1.04
CA ILE A 31 -3.83 1.36 0.42
C ILE A 31 -5.18 1.55 1.11
N HIS A 32 -5.41 0.90 2.24
CA HIS A 32 -6.69 0.99 2.96
C HIS A 32 -6.48 1.09 4.48
N ILE A 33 -7.39 1.74 5.19
CA ILE A 33 -7.36 1.84 6.66
C ILE A 33 -8.74 1.53 7.23
N CYS A 34 -8.82 0.69 8.27
CA CYS A 34 -10.07 0.38 8.95
C CYS A 34 -10.39 1.35 10.07
N ASP A 35 -11.64 1.33 10.55
CA ASP A 35 -12.09 2.21 11.62
C ASP A 35 -11.35 2.01 12.95
N GLU A 36 -10.97 0.78 13.29
CA GLU A 36 -10.15 0.52 14.49
C GLU A 36 -8.77 1.18 14.41
N CYS A 37 -8.11 1.13 13.25
CA CYS A 37 -6.81 1.76 13.06
C CYS A 37 -6.92 3.28 13.07
N VAL A 38 -7.98 3.85 12.47
CA VAL A 38 -8.24 5.29 12.56
C VAL A 38 -8.39 5.73 14.01
N ALA A 39 -9.16 4.99 14.83
CA ALA A 39 -9.32 5.30 16.25
C ALA A 39 -7.97 5.32 16.99
N LYS A 40 -7.13 4.29 16.79
CA LYS A 40 -5.77 4.24 17.37
C LYS A 40 -4.90 5.42 16.93
N CYS A 41 -4.96 5.82 15.66
CA CYS A 41 -4.21 6.98 15.18
C CYS A 41 -4.66 8.27 15.87
N VAL A 42 -5.97 8.45 16.09
CA VAL A 42 -6.48 9.61 16.84
C VAL A 42 -5.96 9.60 18.28
N ASP A 43 -6.00 8.45 18.97
CA ASP A 43 -5.50 8.33 20.34
C ASP A 43 -4.01 8.69 20.45
N ILE A 44 -3.18 8.21 19.50
CA ILE A 44 -1.74 8.53 19.44
C ILE A 44 -1.53 10.03 19.21
N LEU A 45 -2.23 10.60 18.23
CA LEU A 45 -2.10 12.03 17.89
C LEU A 45 -2.59 12.95 19.00
N ASP A 46 -3.60 12.55 19.78
CA ASP A 46 -4.09 13.32 20.91
C ASP A 46 -3.17 13.26 22.13
N ALA A 47 -2.41 12.17 22.28
CA ALA A 47 -1.39 11.99 23.32
C ALA A 47 -0.10 12.80 23.04
N ASP A 48 0.26 13.01 21.77
CA ASP A 48 1.52 13.66 21.34
C ASP A 48 1.54 15.20 21.41
N ARG A 49 0.79 15.82 22.33
CA ARG A 49 0.97 17.26 22.64
C ARG A 49 2.25 17.58 23.42
N SER A 50 3.06 16.57 23.76
CA SER A 50 4.40 16.71 24.34
C SER A 50 5.45 16.08 23.40
N GLU A 51 6.16 16.95 22.68
CA GLU A 51 7.47 16.75 22.04
C GLU A 51 7.76 15.37 21.41
N VAL A 52 7.39 15.21 20.14
CA VAL A 52 7.92 14.14 19.30
C VAL A 52 9.36 14.53 18.90
N GLU A 53 10.34 14.21 19.74
CA GLU A 53 11.74 14.13 19.27
C GLU A 53 11.77 13.12 18.11
N ALA A 54 12.51 13.44 17.04
CA ALA A 54 12.66 12.54 15.89
C ALA A 54 13.29 11.21 16.33
N GLY A 55 12.43 10.30 16.77
CA GLY A 55 12.81 9.07 17.44
C GLY A 55 13.50 8.10 16.49
N VAL A 56 14.44 7.36 17.05
CA VAL A 56 15.03 6.16 16.45
C VAL A 56 13.89 5.28 15.90
N PRO A 57 13.92 4.84 14.62
CA PRO A 57 12.84 4.04 14.06
C PRO A 57 12.61 2.77 14.90
N GLU A 58 11.35 2.43 15.16
CA GLU A 58 10.97 1.24 15.95
C GLU A 58 11.72 -0.03 15.52
N TRP A 59 11.90 -0.24 14.21
CA TRP A 59 12.59 -1.42 13.68
C TRP A 59 14.09 -1.48 14.00
N SER A 60 14.72 -0.36 14.36
CA SER A 60 16.15 -0.34 14.67
C SER A 60 16.48 -0.78 16.10
N VAL A 61 15.44 -0.96 16.94
CA VAL A 61 15.57 -1.55 18.29
C VAL A 61 14.96 -2.95 18.39
N MET A 62 14.46 -3.51 17.28
CA MET A 62 13.94 -4.88 17.19
C MET A 62 15.08 -5.91 17.09
N THR A 63 14.86 -7.13 17.59
CA THR A 63 15.75 -8.27 17.34
C THR A 63 15.57 -8.81 15.92
N ASP A 64 16.54 -9.59 15.45
CA ASP A 64 16.46 -10.26 14.15
C ASP A 64 15.22 -11.16 14.04
N GLU A 65 14.86 -11.90 15.09
CA GLU A 65 13.67 -12.74 15.11
C GLU A 65 12.38 -11.91 14.96
N GLN A 66 12.32 -10.75 15.62
CA GLN A 66 11.19 -9.82 15.49
C GLN A 66 11.10 -9.27 14.05
N LEU A 67 12.22 -8.81 13.49
CA LEU A 67 12.27 -8.32 12.11
C LEU A 67 11.80 -9.38 11.12
N LEU A 68 12.32 -10.61 11.22
CA LEU A 68 11.92 -11.73 10.39
C LEU A 68 10.42 -12.04 10.50
N ALA A 69 9.85 -11.97 11.71
CA ALA A 69 8.42 -12.17 11.94
C ALA A 69 7.54 -11.09 11.27
N HIS A 70 8.05 -9.86 11.09
CA HIS A 70 7.34 -8.77 10.44
C HIS A 70 7.38 -8.81 8.90
N LEU A 71 8.42 -9.40 8.30
CA LEU A 71 8.63 -9.40 6.85
C LEU A 71 7.43 -9.89 6.02
N PRO A 72 6.75 -11.01 6.34
CA PRO A 72 5.64 -11.51 5.52
C PRO A 72 4.50 -10.50 5.37
N ARG A 73 4.21 -9.76 6.44
CA ARG A 73 3.17 -8.72 6.47
C ARG A 73 3.54 -7.51 5.61
N ILE A 74 4.80 -7.08 5.69
CA ILE A 74 5.33 -5.97 4.87
C ILE A 74 5.32 -6.38 3.40
N ALA A 75 5.82 -7.57 3.07
CA ALA A 75 5.82 -8.12 1.72
C ALA A 75 4.42 -8.21 1.14
N ALA A 76 3.43 -8.69 1.91
CA ALA A 76 2.03 -8.73 1.47
C ALA A 76 1.47 -7.34 1.15
N THR A 77 1.85 -6.32 1.91
CA THR A 77 1.45 -4.92 1.65
C THR A 77 2.13 -4.38 0.40
N ALA A 78 3.43 -4.62 0.24
CA ALA A 78 4.19 -4.22 -0.96
C ALA A 78 3.62 -4.86 -2.24
N SER A 79 3.30 -6.16 -2.20
CA SER A 79 2.69 -6.86 -3.33
C SER A 79 1.35 -6.24 -3.75
N ARG A 80 0.52 -5.80 -2.80
CA ARG A 80 -0.77 -5.16 -3.11
C ARG A 80 -0.61 -3.80 -3.76
N ILE A 81 0.34 -3.00 -3.27
CA ILE A 81 0.69 -1.71 -3.87
C ILE A 81 1.18 -1.93 -5.31
N GLU A 82 2.04 -2.95 -5.52
CA GLU A 82 2.55 -3.30 -6.85
C GLU A 82 1.43 -3.75 -7.80
N VAL A 83 0.50 -4.60 -7.35
CA VAL A 83 -0.68 -4.99 -8.14
C VAL A 83 -1.51 -3.77 -8.52
N GLY A 84 -1.83 -2.91 -7.56
CA GLY A 84 -2.59 -1.69 -7.83
C GLY A 84 -1.87 -0.73 -8.78
N LEU A 85 -0.55 -0.64 -8.71
CA LEU A 85 0.26 0.14 -9.65
C LEU A 85 0.19 -0.46 -11.06
N ARG A 86 0.33 -1.79 -11.19
CA ARG A 86 0.23 -2.50 -12.47
C ARG A 86 -1.12 -2.31 -13.15
N GLU A 87 -2.22 -2.38 -12.41
CA GLU A 87 -3.56 -2.13 -12.93
C GLU A 87 -3.69 -0.71 -13.52
N ARG A 88 -3.16 0.29 -12.81
CA ARG A 88 -3.17 1.68 -13.27
C ARG A 88 -2.30 1.87 -14.51
N VAL A 89 -1.12 1.26 -14.55
CA VAL A 89 -0.25 1.27 -15.73
C VAL A 89 -0.94 0.60 -16.91
N SER A 90 -1.60 -0.55 -16.70
CA SER A 90 -2.37 -1.25 -17.73
C SER A 90 -3.51 -0.37 -18.29
N GLU A 91 -4.24 0.33 -17.42
CA GLU A 91 -5.28 1.27 -17.84
C GLU A 91 -4.70 2.44 -18.65
N LEU A 92 -3.57 3.01 -18.24
CA LEU A 92 -2.88 4.06 -19.00
C LEU A 92 -2.47 3.56 -20.39
N ARG A 93 -1.98 2.32 -20.49
CA ARG A 93 -1.62 1.69 -21.75
C ARG A 93 -2.83 1.45 -22.65
N THR A 94 -3.95 1.01 -22.08
CA THR A 94 -5.24 0.89 -22.79
C THR A 94 -5.70 2.24 -23.36
N ARG A 95 -5.43 3.34 -22.65
CA ARG A 95 -5.71 4.72 -23.10
C ARG A 95 -4.67 5.30 -24.07
N GLY A 96 -3.67 4.51 -24.48
CA GLY A 96 -2.65 4.94 -25.45
C GLY A 96 -1.51 5.79 -24.88
N VAL A 97 -1.44 6.00 -23.56
CA VAL A 97 -0.35 6.76 -22.91
C VAL A 97 0.98 6.07 -23.15
N THR A 98 2.02 6.79 -23.59
CA THR A 98 3.28 6.18 -24.00
C THR A 98 4.10 5.63 -22.82
N TRP A 99 4.98 4.65 -23.09
CA TRP A 99 5.94 4.18 -22.09
C TRP A 99 6.91 5.27 -21.63
N ALA A 100 7.13 6.30 -22.46
CA ALA A 100 7.96 7.43 -22.07
C ALA A 100 7.25 8.26 -21.00
N ASP A 101 5.97 8.59 -21.20
CA ASP A 101 5.17 9.35 -20.23
C ASP A 101 5.01 8.60 -18.91
N ILE A 102 4.75 7.28 -18.99
CA ILE A 102 4.66 6.41 -17.79
C ILE A 102 6.01 6.37 -17.06
N GLY A 103 7.13 6.24 -17.79
CA GLY A 103 8.47 6.28 -17.21
C GLY A 103 8.73 7.60 -16.48
N THR A 104 8.45 8.73 -17.15
CA THR A 104 8.58 10.07 -16.56
C THR A 104 7.74 10.21 -15.28
N ALA A 105 6.48 9.76 -15.29
CA ALA A 105 5.60 9.82 -14.13
C ALA A 105 6.09 8.98 -12.94
N LEU A 106 6.79 7.87 -13.21
CA LEU A 106 7.34 6.99 -12.19
C LEU A 106 8.81 7.29 -11.84
N GLY A 107 9.39 8.37 -12.39
CA GLY A 107 10.79 8.75 -12.15
C GLY A 107 11.80 7.73 -12.69
N MET A 108 11.48 7.03 -13.78
CA MET A 108 12.34 6.02 -14.40
C MET A 108 12.43 6.18 -15.92
N THR A 109 13.36 5.43 -16.54
CA THR A 109 13.50 5.47 -18.01
C THR A 109 12.32 4.77 -18.70
N ARG A 110 12.06 5.14 -19.96
CA ARG A 110 11.10 4.44 -20.84
C ARG A 110 11.36 2.92 -20.87
N GLN A 111 12.63 2.52 -20.96
CA GLN A 111 13.02 1.12 -21.02
C GLN A 111 12.68 0.40 -19.72
N SER A 112 13.03 0.98 -18.57
CA SER A 112 12.70 0.42 -17.25
C SER A 112 11.19 0.28 -17.05
N ALA A 113 10.40 1.26 -17.50
CA ALA A 113 8.94 1.19 -17.45
C ALA A 113 8.39 0.04 -18.32
N TRP A 114 8.89 -0.11 -19.54
CA TRP A 114 8.50 -1.21 -20.43
C TRP A 114 8.89 -2.57 -19.86
N GLU A 115 10.14 -2.74 -19.42
CA GLU A 115 10.64 -4.01 -18.86
C GLU A 115 9.83 -4.45 -17.63
N ARG A 116 9.44 -3.49 -16.78
CA ARG A 116 8.69 -3.77 -15.55
C ARG A 116 7.21 -4.09 -15.81
N PHE A 117 6.57 -3.38 -16.73
CA PHE A 117 5.10 -3.35 -16.84
C PHE A 117 4.51 -3.83 -18.17
N ALA A 118 5.31 -4.12 -19.18
CA ALA A 118 4.80 -4.60 -20.47
C ALA A 118 4.43 -6.10 -20.49
N ARG A 119 4.53 -6.77 -19.34
CA ARG A 119 4.16 -8.17 -19.12
C ARG A 119 2.98 -8.27 -18.17
#